data_AF-A0A2V8CTC7-F1
#
_entry.id   AF-A0A2V8CTC7-F1
#
_cell.length_a   1.000
_cell.length_b   1.000
_cell.length_c   1.000
_cell.angle_alpha   90.00
_cell.angle_beta   90.00
_cell.angle_gamma   90.00
#
_symmetry.space_group_name_H-M   'P 1'
#
loop_
_entity.id
_entity.type
_entity.pdbx_description
1 polymer ?
#
loop_
_entity_poly.entity_id
_entity_poly.type
_entity_poly.pdbx_seq_one_letter_code
_entity_poly.pdbx_strand_id
1 'polypeptide(L)'
;MTVAVNNNGVAGVMVVERRADTGNACLVVDLSASVDGGKTFQVPQRVSSSICGNSSNDQMARRRFPTYGDYYGLVTTPDSRFRLMWPEMRGGTSVLLTTTAGISTR
;
A
#
# COMPACT_ATOMS: atom_id res chain seq x y z
N MET A 1 -3.57 6.49 5.27
CA MET A 1 -4.57 5.89 4.37
C MET A 1 -4.83 6.83 3.21
N THR A 2 -5.08 6.31 2.01
CA THR A 2 -5.58 7.07 0.86
C THR A 2 -6.71 6.32 0.16
N VAL A 3 -7.61 7.05 -0.50
CA VAL A 3 -8.80 6.51 -1.17
C VAL A 3 -8.93 7.09 -2.58
N ALA A 4 -9.45 6.29 -3.51
CA ALA A 4 -9.83 6.74 -4.84
C ALA A 4 -11.07 5.96 -5.30
N VAL A 5 -11.91 6.57 -6.13
CA VAL A 5 -13.11 5.94 -6.69
C VAL A 5 -12.97 5.86 -8.21
N ASN A 6 -13.16 4.68 -8.79
CA ASN A 6 -13.08 4.50 -10.24
C ASN A 6 -14.41 4.85 -10.93
N ASN A 7 -14.40 4.83 -12.26
CA ASN A 7 -15.59 5.07 -13.10
C ASN A 7 -16.71 4.03 -12.96
N ASN A 8 -16.47 2.90 -12.27
CA ASN A 8 -17.49 1.89 -11.93
C ASN A 8 -18.07 2.10 -10.53
N GLY A 9 -17.67 3.16 -9.81
CA GLY A 9 -18.11 3.42 -8.44
C GLY A 9 -17.43 2.56 -7.38
N VAL A 10 -16.39 1.80 -7.73
CA VAL A 10 -15.60 1.01 -6.77
C VAL A 10 -14.67 1.95 -6.01
N ALA A 11 -14.74 1.93 -4.68
CA ALA A 11 -13.85 2.69 -3.81
C ALA A 11 -12.66 1.81 -3.40
N GLY A 12 -11.47 2.12 -3.90
CA GLY A 12 -10.22 1.50 -3.49
C GLY A 12 -9.60 2.25 -2.30
N VAL A 13 -9.13 1.51 -1.30
CA VAL A 13 -8.48 2.06 -0.10
C VAL A 13 -7.11 1.41 0.06
N MET A 14 -6.07 2.24 0.02
CA MET A 14 -4.71 1.84 0.30
C MET A 14 -4.34 2.27 1.72
N VAL A 15 -3.88 1.32 2.52
CA VAL A 15 -3.38 1.56 3.87
C VAL A 15 -1.91 1.18 3.90
N VAL A 16 -1.10 2.10 4.45
CA VAL A 16 0.28 1.80 4.81
C VAL A 16 0.39 1.98 6.31
N GLU A 17 0.69 0.89 7.02
CA GLU A 17 0.72 0.88 8.47
C GLU A 17 1.84 -0.03 9.00
N ARG A 18 2.20 0.19 10.27
CA ARG A 18 3.02 -0.75 11.01
C ARG A 18 2.13 -1.76 11.70
N ARG A 19 2.26 -3.04 11.36
CA ARG A 19 1.51 -4.10 12.04
C ARG A 19 2.21 -4.54 13.33
N ALA A 20 1.45 -4.57 14.42
CA ALA A 20 1.96 -4.74 15.78
C ALA A 20 2.43 -6.18 16.09
N ASP A 21 1.88 -7.17 15.37
CA ASP A 21 2.08 -8.62 15.54
C ASP A 21 3.46 -9.14 15.08
N THR A 22 4.31 -8.29 14.50
CA THR A 22 5.68 -8.64 14.06
C THR A 22 6.79 -7.92 14.83
N GLY A 23 6.52 -7.47 16.06
CA GLY A 23 7.49 -6.69 16.84
C GLY A 23 7.60 -5.22 16.38
N ASN A 24 6.48 -4.64 15.94
CA ASN A 24 6.28 -3.21 15.66
C ASN A 24 7.10 -2.56 14.52
N ALA A 25 7.81 -3.32 13.66
CA ALA A 25 8.69 -2.72 12.64
C ALA A 25 8.20 -2.84 11.19
N CYS A 26 7.45 -3.88 10.82
CA CYS A 26 7.02 -4.11 9.45
C CYS A 26 6.12 -2.98 8.94
N LEU A 27 6.53 -2.29 7.87
CA LEU A 27 5.60 -1.50 7.07
C LEU A 27 4.90 -2.40 6.07
N VAL A 28 3.58 -2.35 6.14
CA VAL A 28 2.69 -3.16 5.33
C VAL A 28 1.89 -2.23 4.43
N VAL A 29 1.87 -2.54 3.14
CA VAL A 29 1.01 -1.90 2.14
C VAL A 29 -0.10 -2.87 1.80
N ASP A 30 -1.33 -2.54 2.20
CA ASP A 30 -2.53 -3.31 1.91
C ASP A 30 -3.48 -2.49 1.01
N LEU A 31 -4.22 -3.19 0.15
CA LEU A 31 -5.30 -2.64 -0.67
C LEU A 31 -6.60 -3.37 -0.34
N SER A 32 -7.64 -2.61 -0.02
CA SER A 32 -9.01 -3.10 0.06
C SER A 32 -9.90 -2.33 -0.92
N ALA A 33 -11.07 -2.87 -1.23
CA ALA A 33 -12.03 -2.23 -2.09
C ALA A 33 -13.47 -2.44 -1.59
N SER A 34 -14.30 -1.43 -1.82
CA SER A 34 -15.75 -1.52 -1.72
C SER A 34 -16.37 -1.47 -3.10
N VAL A 35 -17.29 -2.41 -3.37
CA VAL A 35 -18.05 -2.51 -4.61
C VAL A 35 -19.52 -2.12 -4.44
N ASP A 36 -19.89 -1.64 -3.25
CA ASP A 36 -21.27 -1.33 -2.84
C ASP A 36 -21.44 0.13 -2.37
N GLY A 37 -20.59 1.03 -2.88
CA GLY A 37 -20.64 2.46 -2.57
C GLY A 37 -20.10 2.81 -1.18
N GLY A 38 -19.19 2.00 -0.64
CA GLY A 38 -18.52 2.22 0.64
C GLY A 38 -19.23 1.60 1.85
N LYS A 39 -20.26 0.78 1.65
CA LYS A 39 -21.01 0.15 2.77
C LYS A 39 -20.21 -0.99 3.38
N THR A 40 -19.57 -1.81 2.55
CA THR A 40 -18.70 -2.91 2.98
C THR A 40 -17.39 -2.90 2.19
N PHE A 41 -16.35 -3.48 2.81
CA PHE A 41 -15.02 -3.59 2.22
C PHE A 41 -14.58 -5.05 2.17
N GLN A 42 -13.98 -5.44 1.05
CA GLN A 42 -13.36 -6.74 0.89
C GLN A 42 -12.18 -6.91 1.87
N VAL A 43 -11.82 -8.16 2.17
CA VAL A 43 -10.64 -8.46 2.99
C VAL A 43 -9.41 -7.82 2.35
N PRO A 44 -8.66 -6.95 3.07
CA PRO A 44 -7.48 -6.31 2.53
C PRO A 44 -6.47 -7.32 1.98
N GLN A 45 -5.95 -7.05 0.79
CA GLN A 45 -4.92 -7.86 0.15
C GLN A 45 -3.56 -7.15 0.28
N ARG A 46 -2.55 -7.92 0.67
CA ARG A 46 -1.17 -7.43 0.78
C ARG A 46 -0.61 -7.12 -0.60
N VAL A 47 -0.14 -5.89 -0.77
CA VAL A 47 0.58 -5.42 -1.97
C VAL A 47 2.09 -5.54 -1.77
N SER A 48 2.58 -5.07 -0.62
CA SER A 48 4.00 -5.16 -0.27
C SER A 48 4.22 -5.17 1.25
N SER A 49 5.37 -5.69 1.66
CA SER A 49 5.88 -5.59 3.03
C SER A 49 7.35 -5.23 3.01
N SER A 50 7.74 -4.24 3.81
CA SER A 50 9.12 -3.78 3.94
C SER A 50 9.46 -3.50 5.41
N ILE A 51 10.75 -3.41 5.73
CA ILE A 51 11.21 -3.15 7.11
C ILE A 51 10.84 -4.30 8.07
N CYS A 52 10.65 -5.49 7.52
CA CYS A 52 10.18 -6.65 8.29
C CYS A 52 11.29 -7.50 8.91
N GLY A 53 12.53 -7.34 8.44
CA GLY A 53 13.67 -8.12 8.91
C GLY A 53 14.78 -7.23 9.45
N ASN A 54 16.01 -7.72 9.35
CA ASN A 54 17.24 -7.04 9.77
C ASN A 54 18.23 -6.85 8.62
N SER A 55 17.75 -6.84 7.36
CA SER A 55 18.63 -6.59 6.21
C SER A 55 19.26 -5.18 6.32
N SER A 56 20.35 -4.95 5.60
CA SER A 56 20.95 -3.62 5.52
C SER A 56 19.96 -2.56 5.03
N ASN A 57 19.07 -2.93 4.10
CA ASN A 57 17.98 -2.06 3.65
C ASN A 57 16.96 -1.79 4.77
N ASP A 58 16.55 -2.80 5.55
CA ASP A 58 15.62 -2.60 6.66
C ASP A 58 16.21 -1.69 7.74
N GLN A 59 17.50 -1.87 8.07
CA GLN A 59 18.19 -1.03 9.04
C GLN A 59 18.34 0.41 8.55
N MET A 60 18.72 0.61 7.29
CA MET A 60 18.78 1.94 6.67
C MET A 60 17.41 2.61 6.60
N ALA A 61 16.37 1.86 6.23
CA ALA A 61 15.00 2.32 6.19
C ALA A 61 14.52 2.78 7.57
N ARG A 62 14.74 1.99 8.63
CA ARG A 62 14.40 2.38 10.01
C ARG A 62 15.11 3.65 10.47
N ARG A 63 16.39 3.80 10.10
CA ARG A 63 17.20 4.95 10.53
C ARG A 63 16.84 6.23 9.78
N ARG A 64 16.63 6.16 8.45
CA ARG A 64 16.43 7.34 7.60
C ARG A 64 14.97 7.70 7.39
N PHE A 65 14.10 6.70 7.36
CA PHE A 65 12.68 6.85 7.03
C PHE A 65 11.81 5.96 7.95
N PRO A 66 11.91 6.12 9.29
CA PRO A 66 10.84 5.62 10.15
C PRO A 66 9.56 6.33 9.67
N THR A 67 8.37 5.76 9.55
CA THR A 67 7.21 6.44 8.91
C THR A 67 7.23 6.48 7.38
N TYR A 68 8.14 5.78 6.69
CA TYR A 68 8.15 5.57 5.22
C TYR A 68 6.76 5.52 4.54
N GLY A 69 5.73 5.06 5.23
CA GLY A 69 4.32 5.30 4.90
C GLY A 69 3.79 6.75 5.05
N ASP A 70 4.50 7.79 4.64
CA ASP A 70 3.90 9.12 4.43
C ASP A 70 3.88 9.53 2.95
N TYR A 71 4.62 8.79 2.09
CA TYR A 71 4.75 9.08 0.66
C TYR A 71 4.08 8.00 -0.20
N TYR A 72 2.80 7.72 0.03
CA TYR A 72 2.03 6.79 -0.80
C TYR A 72 0.85 7.48 -1.49
N GLY A 73 0.35 6.86 -2.54
CA GLY A 73 -0.75 7.39 -3.33
C GLY A 73 -1.51 6.30 -4.04
N LEU A 74 -2.78 6.59 -4.29
CA LEU A 74 -3.70 5.77 -5.05
C LEU A 74 -4.42 6.67 -6.04
N VAL A 75 -4.39 6.31 -7.32
CA VAL A 75 -5.17 6.97 -8.37
C VAL A 75 -5.92 5.93 -9.18
N THR A 76 -6.95 6.35 -9.89
CA THR A 76 -7.69 5.49 -10.82
C THR A 76 -7.18 5.68 -12.24
N THR A 77 -7.32 4.63 -13.05
CA THR A 77 -6.95 4.64 -14.48
C THR A 77 -8.21 4.52 -15.35
N PRO A 78 -8.16 4.93 -16.64
CA PRO A 78 -9.33 4.92 -17.52
C PRO A 78 -9.98 3.53 -17.71
N ASP A 79 -9.21 2.46 -17.54
CA ASP A 79 -9.67 1.06 -17.60
C ASP A 79 -10.23 0.55 -16.25
N SER A 80 -10.71 1.46 -15.39
CA SER A 80 -11.31 1.16 -14.09
C SER A 80 -10.36 0.50 -13.07
N ARG A 81 -9.06 0.46 -13.33
CA ARG A 81 -8.06 -0.08 -12.38
C ARG A 81 -7.56 1.00 -11.43
N PHE A 82 -6.77 0.55 -10.48
CA PHE A 82 -6.07 1.41 -9.53
C PHE A 82 -4.57 1.37 -9.80
N ARG A 83 -3.92 2.54 -9.81
CA ARG A 83 -2.46 2.66 -9.74
C ARG A 83 -2.06 3.09 -8.34
N LEU A 84 -1.20 2.27 -7.74
CA LEU A 84 -0.66 2.48 -6.40
C LEU A 84 0.77 2.97 -6.51
N MET A 85 1.19 3.83 -5.59
CA MET A 85 2.60 4.18 -5.39
C MET A 85 2.97 4.15 -3.91
N TRP A 86 4.16 3.66 -3.59
CA TRP A 86 4.73 3.66 -2.25
C TRP A 86 6.26 3.62 -2.32
N PRO A 87 6.97 4.08 -1.27
CA PRO A 87 8.42 4.04 -1.25
C PRO A 87 8.95 2.76 -0.59
N GLU A 88 10.13 2.32 -1.00
CA GLU A 88 10.90 1.25 -0.35
C GLU A 88 12.39 1.55 -0.36
N MET A 89 13.15 0.92 0.54
CA MET A 89 14.62 0.91 0.48
C MET A 89 15.09 -0.28 -0.36
N ARG A 90 15.78 -0.03 -1.48
CA ARG A 90 16.39 -1.05 -2.33
C ARG A 90 17.83 -0.68 -2.66
N GLY A 91 18.76 -1.61 -2.44
CA GLY A 91 20.19 -1.38 -2.68
C GLY A 91 20.74 -0.13 -1.97
N GLY A 92 20.29 0.17 -0.76
CA GLY A 92 20.69 1.35 0.00
C GLY A 92 20.12 2.69 -0.47
N THR A 93 19.20 2.69 -1.42
CA THR A 93 18.55 3.90 -1.94
C THR A 93 17.03 3.83 -1.73
N SER A 94 16.41 4.98 -1.43
CA SER A 94 14.96 5.10 -1.42
C SER A 94 14.44 5.13 -2.85
N VAL A 95 13.55 4.20 -3.21
CA VAL A 95 12.92 4.12 -4.53
C VAL A 95 11.41 4.26 -4.40
N LEU A 96 10.77 4.82 -5.42
CA LEU A 96 9.31 4.81 -5.54
C LEU A 96 8.90 3.62 -6.39
N LEU A 97 7.99 2.81 -5.87
CA LEU A 97 7.41 1.68 -6.56
C LEU A 97 6.01 2.01 -7.02
N THR A 98 5.60 1.39 -8.12
CA THR A 98 4.24 1.49 -8.63
C THR A 98 3.74 0.12 -9.06
N THR A 99 2.45 -0.13 -8.88
CA THR A 99 1.77 -1.28 -9.47
C THR A 99 0.36 -0.91 -9.90
N THR A 100 -0.29 -1.81 -10.64
CA THR A 100 -1.70 -1.69 -11.04
C THR A 100 -2.51 -2.84 -10.50
N ALA A 101 -3.59 -2.53 -9.77
CA ALA A 101 -4.53 -3.52 -9.24
C ALA A 101 -5.88 -3.40 -9.95
N GLY A 102 -6.44 -4.53 -10.38
CA GLY A 102 -7.84 -4.64 -10.74
C GLY A 102 -8.63 -5.17 -9.54
N ILE A 103 -9.91 -4.80 -9.44
CA ILE A 103 -10.80 -5.32 -8.40
C ILE A 103 -11.73 -6.34 -9.03
N SER A 104 -11.75 -7.55 -8.49
CA SER A 104 -12.69 -8.60 -8.89
C SER A 104 -13.95 -8.52 -8.03
N THR A 105 -15.10 -8.42 -8.68
CA THR A 105 -16.40 -8.68 -8.08
C THR A 105 -16.59 -10.19 -8.13
N ARG A 106 -16.56 -10.87 -6.97
CA ARG A 106 -17.10 -12.24 -6.93
C ARG A 106 -18.61 -12.21 -7.18
#